data_AF-A0AAE1G9A0-F1
#
_entry.id   AF-A0AAE1G9A0-F1
#
_cell.length_a   1.000
_cell.length_b   1.000
_cell.length_c   1.000
_cell.angle_alpha   90.00
_cell.angle_beta   90.00
_cell.angle_gamma   90.00
#
_symmetry.space_group_name_H-M   'P 1'
#
loop_
_entity.id
_entity.type
_entity.pdbx_description
1 polymer ?
#
loop_
_entity_poly.entity_id
_entity_poly.type
_entity_poly.pdbx_seq_one_letter_code
_entity_poly.pdbx_strand_id
1 'polypeptide(L)'
;MQSVVVEAEKYSLTTGKGSYTLLGWWRFCYLHSFETKQHTIYWNDKVFSGTSEGPEMVRGGGLLVIGQDQDRMGGGYTFSQSLNAVVADLRLYNRTLTNSEALDFVSCKETHLDPQPLVSFPDFKNNWKIEGSVNIEDLNLADICQKESSFLIMFPEAWSFSQAVAMCNNVGGSLPIPISARENEQILSFLNPYIPYCSDAHGYSIALGMLKKYETHSHYHYKSGENITYSNFLYRRDEDSNCVAIAVTEDDYGYWYYSKCDLELCTICNFTSVTHLKDGQYTCDDGTCISIDHRCDLLAHCPDLTDEINCNTVKLSETYIWELPPPLPDGSPTQVSVFVNITSVRDVSLIDLSISFDMILVFTWRDPRLTFQHLRDNMDQNPVREGVGVWHPEVFMEDGDGSSVDVQVRGRQTFVRRVGPPNPDIPTRLKEGRQSINIQIYPRTVYTMLI
;
A
#
# COMPACT_ATOMS: atom_id res chain seq x y z
N MET A 1 -3.36 13.90 39.88
CA MET A 1 -2.33 14.22 38.87
C MET A 1 -1.78 12.91 38.37
N GLN A 2 -1.74 12.66 37.07
CA GLN A 2 -1.28 11.35 36.55
C GLN A 2 -0.49 11.53 35.26
N SER A 3 0.53 10.69 35.10
CA SER A 3 1.30 10.58 33.87
C SER A 3 1.29 9.13 33.41
N VAL A 4 0.99 8.91 32.14
CA VAL A 4 1.05 7.59 31.49
C VAL A 4 2.18 7.62 30.49
N VAL A 5 3.05 6.65 30.62
CA VAL A 5 4.19 6.49 29.73
C VAL A 5 4.05 5.13 29.07
N VAL A 6 4.06 5.08 27.75
CA VAL A 6 3.88 3.86 26.96
C VAL A 6 5.01 3.79 25.94
N GLU A 7 5.62 2.62 25.81
CA GLU A 7 6.46 2.28 24.68
C GLU A 7 5.82 1.13 23.90
N ALA A 8 5.46 1.39 22.65
CA ALA A 8 4.74 0.45 21.81
C ALA A 8 5.27 0.44 20.39
N GLU A 9 5.32 -0.75 19.81
CA GLU A 9 5.69 -1.01 18.44
C GLU A 9 4.44 -1.43 17.67
N LYS A 10 4.20 -0.81 16.53
CA LYS A 10 3.11 -1.21 15.64
C LYS A 10 3.64 -1.16 14.23
N TYR A 11 3.75 -2.31 13.55
CA TYR A 11 3.40 -2.51 12.13
C TYR A 11 3.75 -3.95 11.73
N SER A 12 2.81 -4.67 11.13
CA SER A 12 3.06 -5.92 10.41
C SER A 12 2.70 -5.70 8.93
N LEU A 13 3.68 -5.71 8.05
CA LEU A 13 3.53 -5.75 6.60
C LEU A 13 3.26 -7.20 6.17
N THR A 14 2.05 -7.54 5.75
CA THR A 14 1.75 -8.90 5.27
C THR A 14 1.82 -8.97 3.74
N THR A 15 2.78 -9.70 3.17
CA THR A 15 2.84 -10.00 1.73
C THR A 15 2.16 -11.34 1.43
N GLY A 16 2.02 -11.68 0.14
CA GLY A 16 1.37 -12.92 -0.32
C GLY A 16 2.08 -14.22 0.08
N LYS A 17 3.29 -14.11 0.66
CA LYS A 17 4.10 -15.24 1.12
C LYS A 17 4.50 -15.16 2.59
N GLY A 18 4.09 -14.13 3.34
CA GLY A 18 4.41 -14.02 4.77
C GLY A 18 4.05 -12.69 5.43
N SER A 19 4.01 -12.65 6.76
CA SER A 19 3.88 -11.43 7.55
C SER A 19 5.27 -10.97 8.02
N TYR A 20 5.62 -9.73 7.71
CA TYR A 20 6.89 -9.07 8.02
C TYR A 20 6.60 -8.00 9.06
N THR A 21 7.22 -8.08 10.23
CA THR A 21 7.05 -7.03 11.25
C THR A 21 8.00 -5.88 10.92
N LEU A 22 7.45 -4.69 10.71
CA LEU A 22 8.20 -3.45 10.58
C LEU A 22 8.44 -2.93 12.00
N LEU A 23 9.60 -3.28 12.56
CA LEU A 23 9.94 -2.98 13.95
C LEU A 23 10.29 -1.49 14.09
N GLY A 24 9.35 -0.68 14.55
CA GLY A 24 9.57 0.72 14.93
C GLY A 24 8.99 1.01 16.30
N TRP A 25 9.84 1.35 17.27
CA TRP A 25 9.43 1.66 18.64
C TRP A 25 8.93 3.11 18.75
N TRP A 26 7.72 3.28 19.26
CA TRP A 26 7.18 4.59 19.58
C TRP A 26 7.17 4.80 21.08
N ARG A 27 7.68 5.97 21.49
CA ARG A 27 7.73 6.39 22.88
C ARG A 27 6.74 7.51 23.10
N PHE A 28 5.83 7.26 24.01
CA PHE A 28 4.74 8.15 24.33
C PHE A 28 4.77 8.49 25.82
N CYS A 29 4.77 9.77 26.16
CA CYS A 29 4.62 10.24 27.53
C CYS A 29 3.52 11.29 27.59
N TYR A 30 2.41 10.93 28.23
CA TYR A 30 1.27 11.78 28.49
C TYR A 30 1.35 12.34 29.90
N LEU A 31 1.42 13.67 29.99
CA LEU A 31 1.38 14.42 31.23
C LEU A 31 0.01 15.07 31.36
N HIS A 32 -0.67 14.86 32.48
CA HIS A 32 -1.92 15.54 32.74
C HIS A 32 -1.99 16.11 34.16
N SER A 33 -2.33 17.40 34.22
CA SER A 33 -2.63 18.12 35.44
C SER A 33 -4.14 18.34 35.53
N PHE A 34 -4.78 17.68 36.50
CA PHE A 34 -6.21 17.84 36.72
C PHE A 34 -6.57 19.19 37.35
N GLU A 35 -5.64 19.81 38.10
CA GLU A 35 -5.85 21.12 38.71
C GLU A 35 -5.92 22.22 37.66
N THR A 36 -4.98 22.20 36.70
CA THR A 36 -4.91 23.21 35.63
C THR A 36 -5.65 22.81 34.36
N LYS A 37 -6.15 21.56 34.29
CA LYS A 37 -6.73 20.92 33.09
C LYS A 37 -5.82 20.95 31.86
N GLN A 38 -4.52 21.12 32.08
CA GLN A 38 -3.52 21.11 31.02
C GLN A 38 -3.02 19.68 30.79
N HIS A 39 -2.72 19.38 29.53
CA HIS A 39 -2.02 18.16 29.17
C HIS A 39 -0.89 18.45 28.18
N THR A 40 0.15 17.64 28.27
CA THR A 40 1.28 17.65 27.34
C THR A 40 1.56 16.22 26.90
N ILE A 41 1.79 16.04 25.61
CA ILE A 41 2.10 14.77 24.99
C ILE A 41 3.49 14.87 24.39
N TYR A 42 4.39 14.06 24.88
CA TYR A 42 5.67 13.79 24.23
C TYR A 42 5.51 12.53 23.38
N TRP A 43 5.78 12.66 22.09
CA TRP A 43 5.74 11.56 21.14
C TRP A 43 7.05 11.56 20.35
N ASN A 44 7.94 10.64 20.71
CA ASN A 44 9.33 10.64 20.25
C ASN A 44 9.94 12.04 20.45
N ASP A 45 10.36 12.70 19.37
CA ASP A 45 10.96 14.04 19.39
C ASP A 45 9.93 15.19 19.31
N LYS A 46 8.63 14.87 19.21
CA LYS A 46 7.55 15.85 19.05
C LYS A 46 6.85 16.13 20.38
N VAL A 47 6.42 17.38 20.58
CA VAL A 47 5.69 17.81 21.77
C VAL A 47 4.39 18.47 21.35
N PHE A 48 3.29 18.03 21.94
CA PHE A 48 1.96 18.62 21.78
C PHE A 48 1.44 19.05 23.15
N SER A 49 0.78 20.20 23.23
CA SER A 49 0.20 20.68 24.47
C SER A 49 -1.21 21.20 24.23
N GLY A 50 -2.08 21.02 25.21
CA GLY A 50 -3.47 21.42 25.11
C GLY A 50 -4.16 21.51 26.47
N THR A 51 -5.45 21.80 26.42
CA THR A 51 -6.34 21.73 27.58
C THR A 51 -7.34 20.61 27.36
N SER A 52 -7.73 19.92 28.43
CA SER A 52 -8.67 18.81 28.38
C SER A 52 -9.98 19.17 29.05
N GLU A 53 -11.09 18.76 28.43
CA GLU A 53 -12.39 18.69 29.10
C GLU A 53 -12.52 17.31 29.75
N GLY A 54 -12.57 17.26 31.08
CA GLY A 54 -12.53 15.99 31.80
C GLY A 54 -12.73 16.13 33.30
N PRO A 55 -12.87 15.00 34.01
CA PRO A 55 -13.05 14.97 35.46
C PRO A 55 -11.83 15.54 36.18
N GLU A 56 -12.03 16.24 37.29
CA GLU A 56 -10.94 16.83 38.11
C GLU A 56 -10.10 15.79 38.87
N MET A 57 -10.52 14.52 38.85
CA MET A 57 -9.76 13.42 39.44
C MET A 57 -10.17 12.09 38.83
N VAL A 58 -9.24 11.14 38.77
CA VAL A 58 -9.52 9.73 38.51
C VAL A 58 -9.79 9.05 39.84
N ARG A 59 -11.00 8.51 40.02
CA ARG A 59 -11.37 7.74 41.21
C ARG A 59 -10.83 6.31 41.12
N GLY A 60 -10.38 5.77 42.23
CA GLY A 60 -9.97 4.37 42.32
C GLY A 60 -11.14 3.39 42.20
N GLY A 61 -10.83 2.09 42.07
CA GLY A 61 -11.82 1.00 41.94
C GLY A 61 -12.24 0.68 40.50
N GLY A 62 -11.62 1.32 39.50
CA GLY A 62 -11.78 1.00 38.08
C GLY A 62 -10.90 -0.16 37.62
N LEU A 63 -11.09 -0.59 36.37
CA LEU A 63 -10.28 -1.61 35.71
C LEU A 63 -9.48 -0.96 34.58
N LEU A 64 -8.16 -1.11 34.59
CA LEU A 64 -7.29 -0.72 33.48
C LEU A 64 -7.20 -1.88 32.49
N VAL A 65 -7.52 -1.63 31.22
CA VAL A 65 -7.40 -2.61 30.14
C VAL A 65 -6.47 -2.05 29.09
N ILE A 66 -5.55 -2.89 28.62
CA ILE A 66 -4.64 -2.57 27.52
C ILE A 66 -4.92 -3.53 26.38
N GLY A 67 -4.95 -2.97 25.18
CA GLY A 67 -5.05 -3.72 23.93
C GLY A 67 -6.46 -4.06 23.48
N GLN A 68 -7.49 -3.54 24.16
CA GLN A 68 -8.89 -3.72 23.81
C GLN A 68 -9.70 -2.47 24.17
N ASP A 69 -10.77 -2.23 23.42
CA ASP A 69 -11.79 -1.23 23.76
C ASP A 69 -12.82 -1.83 24.73
N GLN A 70 -13.26 -1.04 25.70
CA GLN A 70 -14.24 -1.45 26.71
C GLN A 70 -15.61 -0.82 26.43
N ASP A 71 -16.52 -1.58 25.82
CA ASP A 71 -17.92 -1.14 25.70
C ASP A 71 -18.66 -1.17 27.05
N ARG A 72 -18.18 -2.01 27.99
CA ARG A 72 -18.65 -2.09 29.37
C ARG A 72 -17.51 -2.42 30.32
N MET A 73 -17.71 -2.14 31.61
CA MET A 73 -16.70 -2.45 32.64
C MET A 73 -16.28 -3.92 32.58
N GLY A 74 -15.02 -4.17 32.22
CA GLY A 74 -14.45 -5.51 32.13
C GLY A 74 -14.91 -6.38 30.96
N GLY A 75 -15.57 -5.83 29.93
CA GLY A 75 -15.99 -6.61 28.78
C GLY A 75 -16.52 -5.81 27.60
N GLY A 76 -17.13 -6.51 26.64
CA GLY A 76 -17.51 -5.91 25.35
C GLY A 76 -16.39 -5.96 24.31
N TYR A 77 -15.35 -6.76 24.56
CA TYR A 77 -14.20 -6.87 23.66
C TYR A 77 -14.60 -7.48 22.31
N THR A 78 -14.21 -6.83 21.23
CA THR A 78 -14.41 -7.30 19.86
C THR A 78 -13.07 -7.46 19.16
N PHE A 79 -12.90 -8.52 18.38
CA PHE A 79 -11.64 -8.81 17.68
C PHE A 79 -11.16 -7.64 16.79
N SER A 80 -12.07 -6.95 16.10
CA SER A 80 -11.72 -5.80 15.25
C SER A 80 -11.23 -4.56 16.02
N GLN A 81 -11.44 -4.50 17.34
CA GLN A 81 -10.97 -3.42 18.21
C GLN A 81 -9.72 -3.81 19.00
N SER A 82 -9.15 -5.01 18.73
CA SER A 82 -7.93 -5.44 19.39
C SER A 82 -6.73 -4.64 18.89
N LEU A 83 -5.85 -4.26 19.81
CA LEU A 83 -4.55 -3.70 19.47
C LEU A 83 -3.66 -4.79 18.89
N ASN A 84 -3.22 -4.59 17.65
CA ASN A 84 -2.16 -5.37 17.04
C ASN A 84 -0.84 -4.58 17.14
N ALA A 85 -0.12 -4.78 18.24
CA ALA A 85 1.14 -4.09 18.59
C ALA A 85 1.92 -4.89 19.65
N VAL A 86 3.24 -4.68 19.72
CA VAL A 86 4.05 -5.08 20.87
C VAL A 86 4.11 -3.89 21.84
N VAL A 87 3.93 -4.11 23.14
CA VAL A 87 4.07 -3.05 24.16
C VAL A 87 5.20 -3.46 25.09
N ALA A 88 6.31 -2.71 25.09
CA ALA A 88 7.51 -3.07 25.84
C ALA A 88 7.52 -2.50 27.26
N ASP A 89 7.05 -1.26 27.44
CA ASP A 89 7.00 -0.62 28.75
C ASP A 89 5.72 0.19 28.91
N LEU A 90 5.18 0.17 30.13
CA LEU A 90 4.08 0.99 30.57
C LEU A 90 4.38 1.46 31.98
N ARG A 91 4.30 2.76 32.24
CA ARG A 91 4.41 3.33 33.59
C ARG A 91 3.31 4.34 33.84
N LEU A 92 2.54 4.14 34.91
CA LEU A 92 1.55 5.11 35.39
C LEU A 92 2.01 5.70 36.72
N TYR A 93 2.08 7.03 36.82
CA TYR A 93 2.47 7.72 38.07
C TYR A 93 1.26 8.39 38.74
N ASN A 94 1.31 8.50 40.08
CA ASN A 94 0.32 9.24 40.89
C ASN A 94 0.60 10.75 40.96
N ARG A 95 1.63 11.21 40.25
CA ARG A 95 2.03 12.61 40.10
C ARG A 95 2.22 12.92 38.62
N THR A 96 2.21 14.19 38.29
CA THR A 96 2.62 14.64 36.96
C THR A 96 4.15 14.66 36.92
N LEU A 97 4.73 14.04 35.90
CA LEU A 97 6.17 14.14 35.64
C LEU A 97 6.51 15.55 35.13
N THR A 98 7.73 16.00 35.40
CA THR A 98 8.26 17.23 34.82
C THR A 98 8.57 17.04 33.34
N ASN A 99 8.65 18.14 32.59
CA ASN A 99 9.04 18.11 31.18
C ASN A 99 10.41 17.45 30.96
N SER A 100 11.36 17.61 31.90
CA SER A 100 12.67 16.94 31.83
C SER A 100 12.54 15.43 31.98
N GLU A 101 11.79 14.97 32.99
CA GLU A 101 11.57 13.54 33.23
C GLU A 101 10.87 12.88 32.04
N ALA A 102 9.89 13.57 31.45
CA ALA A 102 9.20 13.10 30.26
C ALA A 102 10.13 13.01 29.04
N LEU A 103 10.96 14.02 28.82
CA LEU A 103 11.96 14.05 27.75
C LEU A 103 13.01 12.96 27.92
N ASP A 104 13.50 12.76 29.14
CA ASP A 104 14.49 11.72 29.43
C ASP A 104 13.92 10.32 29.16
N PHE A 105 12.63 10.08 29.46
CA PHE A 105 11.97 8.84 29.05
C PHE A 105 11.90 8.68 27.53
N VAL A 106 11.33 9.64 26.79
CA VAL A 106 11.15 9.49 25.33
C VAL A 106 12.47 9.50 24.56
N SER A 107 13.53 10.06 25.14
CA SER A 107 14.88 10.02 24.60
C SER A 107 15.70 8.82 25.07
N CYS A 108 15.08 7.84 25.72
CA CYS A 108 15.73 6.58 26.11
C CYS A 108 16.91 6.75 27.08
N LYS A 109 16.85 7.76 27.94
CA LYS A 109 17.78 7.88 29.06
C LYS A 109 17.24 7.10 30.25
N GLU A 110 18.07 6.25 30.84
CA GLU A 110 17.72 5.55 32.08
C GLU A 110 17.28 6.56 33.13
N THR A 111 16.02 6.44 33.53
CA THR A 111 15.41 7.27 34.55
C THR A 111 14.79 6.37 35.59
N HIS A 112 15.53 6.13 36.67
CA HIS A 112 14.96 5.69 37.93
C HIS A 112 14.23 6.89 38.54
N LEU A 113 12.94 7.01 38.24
CA LEU A 113 12.10 8.07 38.77
C LEU A 113 11.56 7.66 40.14
N ASP A 114 11.82 8.50 41.14
CA ASP A 114 11.19 8.39 42.45
C ASP A 114 10.01 9.37 42.58
N PRO A 115 8.90 8.96 43.22
CA PRO A 115 8.57 7.60 43.64
C PRO A 115 8.27 6.66 42.45
N GLN A 116 8.39 5.35 42.70
CA GLN A 116 8.03 4.28 41.76
C GLN A 116 6.63 4.44 41.17
N PRO A 117 6.40 3.99 39.91
CA PRO A 117 5.10 4.07 39.28
C PRO A 117 4.04 3.23 40.02
N LEU A 118 2.79 3.70 40.00
CA LEU A 118 1.62 2.98 40.49
C LEU A 118 1.36 1.68 39.71
N VAL A 119 1.63 1.69 38.41
CA VAL A 119 1.45 0.55 37.51
C VAL A 119 2.69 0.46 36.64
N SER A 120 3.29 -0.73 36.56
CA SER A 120 4.37 -1.03 35.65
C SER A 120 4.33 -2.47 35.13
N PHE A 121 5.07 -2.74 34.07
CA PHE A 121 5.19 -4.06 33.45
C PHE A 121 6.14 -5.05 34.17
N PRO A 122 7.25 -4.64 34.81
CA PRO A 122 8.15 -5.59 35.47
C PRO A 122 7.50 -6.51 36.52
N ASP A 123 6.31 -6.17 37.05
CA ASP A 123 5.51 -7.04 37.93
C ASP A 123 4.25 -7.62 37.25
N PHE A 124 4.42 -8.18 36.04
CA PHE A 124 3.33 -8.79 35.26
C PHE A 124 2.52 -9.84 36.04
N LYS A 125 3.18 -10.68 36.84
CA LYS A 125 2.51 -11.81 37.52
C LYS A 125 1.55 -11.40 38.63
N ASN A 126 1.80 -10.28 39.30
CA ASN A 126 0.97 -9.86 40.44
C ASN A 126 0.01 -8.71 40.10
N ASN A 127 0.27 -7.94 39.04
CA ASN A 127 -0.52 -6.75 38.71
C ASN A 127 -1.39 -6.88 37.45
N TRP A 128 -1.16 -7.91 36.62
CA TRP A 128 -1.84 -8.04 35.34
C TRP A 128 -2.57 -9.38 35.19
N LYS A 129 -3.80 -9.31 34.69
CA LYS A 129 -4.55 -10.48 34.23
C LYS A 129 -4.48 -10.53 32.71
N ILE A 130 -3.90 -11.60 32.18
CA ILE A 130 -3.75 -11.80 30.73
C ILE A 130 -4.96 -12.55 30.21
N GLU A 131 -5.57 -12.03 29.14
CA GLU A 131 -6.75 -12.59 28.49
C GLU A 131 -6.51 -12.63 26.98
N GLY A 132 -6.71 -13.80 26.36
CA GLY A 132 -6.52 -14.01 24.92
C GLY A 132 -5.09 -14.39 24.50
N SER A 133 -4.80 -14.25 23.20
CA SER A 133 -3.54 -14.65 22.58
C SER A 133 -2.46 -13.57 22.74
N VAL A 134 -1.90 -13.46 23.95
CA VAL A 134 -0.81 -12.53 24.26
C VAL A 134 0.46 -13.30 24.56
N ASN A 135 1.55 -12.99 23.85
CA ASN A 135 2.88 -13.52 24.13
C ASN A 135 3.66 -12.51 25.00
N ILE A 136 4.38 -13.02 26.01
CA ILE A 136 5.25 -12.21 26.87
C ILE A 136 6.69 -12.59 26.56
N GLU A 137 7.52 -11.59 26.28
CA GLU A 137 8.94 -11.75 26.00
C GLU A 137 9.74 -10.68 26.76
N ASP A 138 10.96 -11.02 27.17
CA ASP A 138 11.88 -10.08 27.79
C ASP A 138 12.67 -9.35 26.69
N LEU A 139 12.62 -8.01 26.71
CA LEU A 139 13.31 -7.15 25.76
C LEU A 139 14.39 -6.32 26.46
N ASN A 140 15.53 -6.12 25.79
CA ASN A 140 16.57 -5.25 26.30
C ASN A 140 16.28 -3.78 25.91
N LEU A 141 16.44 -2.87 26.87
CA LEU A 141 16.30 -1.44 26.63
C LEU A 141 17.21 -0.96 25.50
N ALA A 142 18.40 -1.54 25.33
CA ALA A 142 19.31 -1.18 24.25
C ALA A 142 18.74 -1.48 22.85
N ASP A 143 17.97 -2.56 22.70
CA ASP A 143 17.35 -2.97 21.42
C ASP A 143 16.16 -2.07 21.09
N ILE A 144 15.43 -1.65 22.12
CA ILE A 144 14.30 -0.72 22.02
C ILE A 144 14.78 0.72 21.75
N CYS A 145 15.90 1.11 22.37
CA CYS A 145 16.46 2.45 22.34
C CYS A 145 17.43 2.70 21.18
N GLN A 146 17.70 1.69 20.35
CA GLN A 146 18.52 1.85 19.17
C GLN A 146 17.85 2.86 18.24
N LYS A 147 18.51 4.00 18.02
CA LYS A 147 18.04 5.03 17.09
C LYS A 147 17.90 4.37 15.72
N GLU A 148 16.71 4.43 15.12
CA GLU A 148 16.33 3.74 13.87
C GLU A 148 17.51 3.73 12.89
N SER A 149 18.30 2.66 12.95
CA SER A 149 19.34 2.39 11.97
C SER A 149 18.62 1.76 10.80
N SER A 150 18.96 2.20 9.60
CA SER A 150 18.31 1.72 8.40
C SER A 150 18.16 0.20 8.40
N PHE A 151 16.95 -0.31 8.20
CA PHE A 151 16.65 -1.74 8.29
C PHE A 151 16.31 -2.30 6.91
N LEU A 152 16.58 -3.59 6.73
CA LEU A 152 16.39 -4.29 5.46
C LEU A 152 15.14 -5.17 5.52
N ILE A 153 14.36 -5.19 4.43
CA ILE A 153 13.28 -6.16 4.20
C ILE A 153 13.54 -6.84 2.86
N MET A 154 13.33 -8.14 2.78
CA MET A 154 13.38 -8.88 1.54
C MET A 154 11.98 -9.13 0.98
N PHE A 155 11.86 -8.93 -0.33
CA PHE A 155 10.73 -9.39 -1.12
C PHE A 155 11.18 -10.56 -2.01
N PRO A 156 10.61 -11.76 -1.84
CA PRO A 156 11.07 -12.97 -2.51
C PRO A 156 10.68 -13.06 -4.00
N GLU A 157 9.80 -12.18 -4.48
CA GLU A 157 9.46 -12.09 -5.90
C GLU A 157 10.64 -11.53 -6.71
N ALA A 158 10.92 -12.17 -7.85
CA ALA A 158 11.91 -11.67 -8.81
C ALA A 158 11.32 -10.53 -9.64
N TRP A 159 12.07 -9.45 -9.79
CA TRP A 159 11.66 -8.23 -10.48
C TRP A 159 12.78 -7.66 -11.32
N SER A 160 12.43 -7.02 -12.43
CA SER A 160 13.38 -6.16 -13.15
C SER A 160 13.82 -4.99 -12.27
N PHE A 161 14.93 -4.33 -12.61
CA PHE A 161 15.45 -3.23 -11.81
C PHE A 161 14.42 -2.09 -11.62
N SER A 162 13.67 -1.74 -12.67
CA SER A 162 12.65 -0.69 -12.60
C SER A 162 11.48 -1.08 -11.70
N GLN A 163 11.07 -2.35 -11.75
CA GLN A 163 10.02 -2.90 -10.87
C GLN A 163 10.49 -2.96 -9.41
N ALA A 164 11.73 -3.36 -9.16
CA ALA A 164 12.35 -3.41 -7.84
C ALA A 164 12.44 -2.02 -7.19
N VAL A 165 12.93 -1.03 -7.95
CA VAL A 165 12.93 0.38 -7.53
C VAL A 165 11.53 0.85 -7.17
N ALA A 166 10.56 0.61 -8.07
CA ALA A 166 9.18 1.01 -7.85
C ALA A 166 8.64 0.35 -6.57
N MET A 167 8.86 -0.95 -6.37
CA MET A 167 8.39 -1.65 -5.18
C MET A 167 8.96 -1.04 -3.90
N CYS A 168 10.28 -0.88 -3.80
CA CYS A 168 10.91 -0.34 -2.60
C CYS A 168 10.41 1.08 -2.29
N ASN A 169 10.30 1.93 -3.30
CA ASN A 169 9.79 3.30 -3.11
C ASN A 169 8.33 3.29 -2.63
N ASN A 170 7.48 2.40 -3.17
CA ASN A 170 6.06 2.33 -2.76
C ASN A 170 5.89 2.01 -1.27
N VAL A 171 6.79 1.20 -0.73
CA VAL A 171 6.75 0.83 0.70
C VAL A 171 7.43 1.86 1.59
N GLY A 172 7.97 2.94 1.03
CA GLY A 172 8.73 3.98 1.75
C GLY A 172 10.19 3.60 2.00
N GLY A 173 10.68 2.56 1.34
CA GLY A 173 12.07 2.15 1.32
C GLY A 173 12.78 2.57 0.03
N SER A 174 13.97 2.02 -0.16
CA SER A 174 14.81 2.24 -1.34
C SER A 174 15.68 1.01 -1.59
N LEU A 175 16.12 0.75 -2.81
CA LEU A 175 17.15 -0.29 -3.01
C LEU A 175 18.42 0.04 -2.20
N PRO A 176 19.02 -0.92 -1.49
CA PRO A 176 20.22 -0.67 -0.71
C PRO A 176 21.42 -0.42 -1.62
N ILE A 177 22.33 0.37 -1.07
CA ILE A 177 23.60 0.72 -1.68
C ILE A 177 24.64 0.60 -0.57
N PRO A 178 25.46 -0.46 -0.55
CA PRO A 178 26.51 -0.58 0.43
C PRO A 178 27.54 0.53 0.21
N ILE A 179 27.76 1.40 1.19
CA ILE A 179 28.80 2.45 1.14
C ILE A 179 30.09 2.05 1.86
N SER A 180 30.13 0.85 2.46
CA SER A 180 31.30 0.30 3.13
C SER A 180 31.31 -1.22 3.09
N ALA A 181 32.48 -1.83 3.35
CA ALA A 181 32.60 -3.28 3.49
C ALA A 181 31.70 -3.85 4.60
N ARG A 182 31.51 -3.08 5.68
CA ARG A 182 30.64 -3.46 6.80
C ARG A 182 29.17 -3.55 6.35
N GLU A 183 28.68 -2.57 5.60
CA GLU A 183 27.30 -2.60 5.10
C GLU A 183 27.08 -3.71 4.05
N ASN A 184 28.10 -3.98 3.23
CA ASN A 184 28.05 -5.09 2.29
C ASN A 184 27.87 -6.42 3.02
N GLU A 185 28.60 -6.62 4.12
CA GLU A 185 28.47 -7.80 4.99
C GLU A 185 27.13 -7.83 5.74
N GLN A 186 26.59 -6.68 6.17
CA GLN A 186 25.25 -6.60 6.78
C GLN A 186 24.16 -7.05 5.81
N ILE A 187 24.23 -6.62 4.55
CA ILE A 187 23.31 -7.08 3.51
C ILE A 187 23.43 -8.59 3.31
N LEU A 188 24.65 -9.13 3.22
CA LEU A 188 24.86 -10.57 3.04
C LEU A 188 24.38 -11.39 4.23
N SER A 189 24.66 -10.95 5.46
CA SER A 189 24.19 -11.64 6.67
C SER A 189 22.66 -11.68 6.75
N PHE A 190 21.99 -10.59 6.34
CA PHE A 190 20.54 -10.52 6.23
C PHE A 190 19.97 -11.48 5.18
N LEU A 191 20.67 -11.67 4.05
CA LEU A 191 20.25 -12.52 2.95
C LEU A 191 20.34 -14.03 3.27
N ASN A 192 21.24 -14.44 4.15
CA ASN A 192 21.50 -15.86 4.47
C ASN A 192 20.26 -16.74 4.70
N PRO A 193 19.27 -16.34 5.54
CA PRO A 193 18.07 -17.17 5.78
C PRO A 193 17.18 -17.29 4.54
N TYR A 194 17.30 -16.36 3.59
CA TYR A 194 16.42 -16.27 2.44
C TYR A 194 16.99 -16.89 1.17
N ILE A 195 18.26 -17.32 1.20
CA ILE A 195 18.94 -18.01 0.08
C ILE A 195 18.06 -19.06 -0.61
N PRO A 196 17.38 -19.97 0.12
CA PRO A 196 16.57 -21.02 -0.48
C PRO A 196 15.29 -20.54 -1.19
N TYR A 197 14.77 -19.35 -0.88
CA TYR A 197 13.49 -18.88 -1.41
C TYR A 197 13.62 -18.09 -2.72
N CYS A 198 14.86 -17.73 -3.07
CA CYS A 198 15.20 -16.90 -4.22
C CYS A 198 16.08 -17.66 -5.24
N SER A 199 16.32 -18.95 -5.03
CA SER A 199 17.17 -19.76 -5.90
C SER A 199 16.40 -20.29 -7.12
N ASP A 200 16.54 -19.60 -8.25
CA ASP A 200 16.27 -20.17 -9.58
C ASP A 200 17.59 -20.55 -10.30
N ALA A 201 17.48 -21.21 -11.45
CA ALA A 201 18.53 -21.96 -12.16
C ALA A 201 19.85 -21.21 -12.53
N HIS A 202 19.99 -19.92 -12.20
CA HIS A 202 21.14 -19.08 -12.56
C HIS A 202 21.91 -18.49 -11.35
N GLY A 203 21.62 -18.98 -10.13
CA GLY A 203 22.32 -18.54 -8.93
C GLY A 203 21.65 -17.34 -8.25
N TYR A 204 21.98 -17.15 -6.97
CA TYR A 204 21.36 -16.12 -6.12
C TYR A 204 22.03 -14.77 -6.39
N SER A 205 21.24 -13.78 -6.80
CA SER A 205 21.73 -12.42 -6.98
C SER A 205 20.66 -11.39 -6.65
N ILE A 206 21.10 -10.29 -6.07
CA ILE A 206 20.21 -9.26 -5.53
C ILE A 206 20.55 -7.92 -6.18
N ALA A 207 19.54 -7.21 -6.65
CA ALA A 207 19.71 -5.90 -7.25
C ALA A 207 20.16 -4.85 -6.21
N LEU A 208 21.17 -4.06 -6.55
CA LEU A 208 21.62 -2.90 -5.77
C LEU A 208 21.09 -1.61 -6.39
N GLY A 209 20.90 -0.56 -5.59
CA GLY A 209 20.49 0.77 -6.05
C GLY A 209 21.58 1.55 -6.82
N MET A 210 22.32 0.91 -7.71
CA MET A 210 23.48 1.52 -8.36
C MET A 210 23.38 1.38 -9.86
N LEU A 211 23.72 2.46 -10.57
CA LEU A 211 23.78 2.49 -12.03
C LEU A 211 25.19 2.84 -12.49
N LYS A 212 25.62 2.23 -13.59
CA LYS A 212 26.89 2.52 -14.27
C LYS A 212 26.78 3.80 -15.10
N LYS A 213 27.82 4.63 -15.07
CA LYS A 213 28.02 5.77 -15.97
C LYS A 213 29.01 5.39 -17.08
N TYR A 214 28.54 5.35 -18.33
CA TYR A 214 29.33 4.87 -19.49
C TYR A 214 30.63 5.64 -19.72
N GLU A 215 30.60 6.97 -19.59
CA GLU A 215 31.74 7.83 -19.93
C GLU A 215 32.93 7.64 -18.98
N THR A 216 32.64 7.45 -17.68
CA THR A 216 33.64 7.46 -16.60
C THR A 216 33.86 6.09 -15.97
N HIS A 217 33.07 5.09 -16.36
CA HIS A 217 33.02 3.77 -15.71
C HIS A 217 32.79 3.86 -14.19
N SER A 218 32.15 4.94 -13.73
CA SER A 218 31.84 5.17 -12.32
C SER A 218 30.40 4.74 -12.00
N HIS A 219 30.11 4.58 -10.72
CA HIS A 219 28.78 4.18 -10.24
C HIS A 219 28.13 5.33 -9.49
N TYR A 220 26.82 5.47 -9.66
CA TYR A 220 26.06 6.50 -8.98
C TYR A 220 24.76 5.94 -8.41
N HIS A 221 24.27 6.62 -7.38
CA HIS A 221 23.01 6.32 -6.72
C HIS A 221 21.86 6.59 -7.69
N TYR A 222 21.01 5.59 -7.94
CA TYR A 222 19.89 5.69 -8.90
C TYR A 222 18.91 6.84 -8.61
N LYS A 223 18.61 7.11 -7.33
CA LYS A 223 17.75 8.21 -6.86
C LYS A 223 18.45 9.56 -6.73
N SER A 224 19.55 9.67 -5.96
CA SER A 224 20.19 10.97 -5.67
C SER A 224 21.14 11.46 -6.77
N GLY A 225 21.61 10.57 -7.66
CA GLY A 225 22.62 10.89 -8.66
C GLY A 225 24.03 11.06 -8.08
N GLU A 226 24.23 10.83 -6.78
CA GLU A 226 25.53 10.96 -6.12
C GLU A 226 26.49 9.85 -6.56
N ASN A 227 27.78 10.19 -6.72
CA ASN A 227 28.81 9.22 -7.04
C ASN A 227 29.13 8.33 -5.84
N ILE A 228 29.24 7.03 -6.07
CA ILE A 228 29.54 6.04 -5.05
C ILE A 228 31.04 5.73 -5.10
N THR A 229 31.72 5.89 -3.96
CA THR A 229 33.17 5.75 -3.84
C THR A 229 33.61 4.35 -3.44
N TYR A 230 32.79 3.63 -2.68
CA TYR A 230 33.04 2.25 -2.31
C TYR A 230 32.72 1.29 -3.46
N SER A 231 33.52 0.23 -3.60
CA SER A 231 33.38 -0.73 -4.68
C SER A 231 33.78 -2.13 -4.22
N ASN A 232 33.00 -3.14 -4.61
CA ASN A 232 33.31 -4.54 -4.33
C ASN A 232 33.09 -5.45 -5.55
N PHE A 233 33.50 -5.00 -6.75
CA PHE A 233 33.23 -5.71 -8.00
C PHE A 233 34.11 -6.96 -8.22
N LEU A 234 33.53 -7.98 -8.86
CA LEU A 234 34.26 -9.08 -9.49
C LEU A 234 35.08 -8.57 -10.67
N TYR A 235 36.23 -9.17 -10.91
CA TYR A 235 37.13 -8.83 -12.03
C TYR A 235 36.59 -9.28 -13.42
N ARG A 236 35.40 -9.88 -13.51
CA ARG A 236 34.83 -10.35 -14.79
C ARG A 236 34.12 -9.21 -15.54
N ARG A 237 34.69 -8.89 -16.71
CA ARG A 237 34.21 -7.92 -17.70
C ARG A 237 32.85 -8.33 -18.27
N ASP A 238 31.80 -7.64 -17.85
CA ASP A 238 30.60 -7.48 -18.68
C ASP A 238 30.32 -5.98 -18.79
N GLU A 239 30.81 -5.36 -19.86
CA GLU A 239 30.86 -3.89 -20.01
C GLU A 239 29.56 -3.28 -20.53
N ASP A 240 28.66 -4.09 -21.11
CA ASP A 240 27.46 -3.63 -21.80
C ASP A 240 26.22 -3.50 -20.90
N SER A 241 26.37 -3.76 -19.59
CA SER A 241 25.28 -3.75 -18.60
C SER A 241 25.34 -2.53 -17.68
N ASN A 242 24.17 -1.99 -17.32
CA ASN A 242 24.04 -0.74 -16.54
C ASN A 242 23.68 -0.92 -15.08
N CYS A 243 22.95 -1.97 -14.76
CA CYS A 243 22.51 -2.24 -13.40
C CYS A 243 23.57 -3.04 -12.66
N VAL A 244 23.58 -2.93 -11.33
CA VAL A 244 24.56 -3.63 -10.48
C VAL A 244 23.82 -4.57 -9.55
N ALA A 245 24.34 -5.79 -9.41
CA ALA A 245 23.82 -6.78 -8.49
C ALA A 245 24.95 -7.34 -7.61
N ILE A 246 24.59 -7.84 -6.43
CA ILE A 246 25.50 -8.60 -5.56
C ILE A 246 25.31 -10.09 -5.83
N ALA A 247 26.40 -10.78 -6.13
CA ALA A 247 26.43 -12.22 -6.32
C ALA A 247 26.46 -12.93 -4.96
N VAL A 248 25.70 -14.02 -4.85
CA VAL A 248 25.65 -14.87 -3.65
C VAL A 248 25.73 -16.33 -4.11
N THR A 249 26.62 -16.57 -5.07
CA THR A 249 27.02 -17.90 -5.51
C THR A 249 28.22 -18.36 -4.69
N GLU A 250 28.49 -19.67 -4.64
CA GLU A 250 29.61 -20.21 -3.86
C GLU A 250 30.96 -19.59 -4.24
N ASP A 251 31.18 -19.34 -5.53
CA ASP A 251 32.46 -18.86 -6.06
C ASP A 251 32.64 -17.34 -5.95
N ASP A 252 31.56 -16.56 -5.98
CA ASP A 252 31.58 -15.10 -6.12
C ASP A 252 30.83 -14.38 -4.98
N TYR A 253 30.67 -15.07 -3.84
CA TYR A 253 29.87 -14.62 -2.70
C TYR A 253 30.25 -13.21 -2.21
N GLY A 254 29.30 -12.29 -2.26
CA GLY A 254 29.42 -10.94 -1.74
C GLY A 254 30.02 -9.91 -2.69
N TYR A 255 30.48 -10.33 -3.87
CA TYR A 255 31.02 -9.41 -4.86
C TYR A 255 29.93 -8.87 -5.79
N TRP A 256 30.18 -7.70 -6.35
CA TRP A 256 29.27 -7.01 -7.25
C TRP A 256 29.59 -7.35 -8.71
N TYR A 257 28.59 -7.36 -9.56
CA TYR A 257 28.76 -7.53 -10.99
C TYR A 257 27.71 -6.71 -11.75
N TYR A 258 28.01 -6.39 -13.00
CA TYR A 258 27.06 -5.70 -13.87
C TYR A 258 26.02 -6.69 -14.38
N SER A 259 24.75 -6.31 -14.30
CA SER A 259 23.61 -7.09 -14.74
C SER A 259 22.74 -6.30 -15.71
N LYS A 260 22.04 -7.03 -16.59
CA LYS A 260 21.00 -6.43 -17.43
C LYS A 260 19.88 -5.93 -16.53
N CYS A 261 19.41 -4.70 -16.78
CA CYS A 261 18.35 -4.11 -15.96
C CYS A 261 17.00 -4.82 -16.10
N ASP A 262 16.78 -5.53 -17.21
CA ASP A 262 15.57 -6.33 -17.44
C ASP A 262 15.66 -7.74 -16.86
N LEU A 263 16.80 -8.13 -16.28
CA LEU A 263 16.94 -9.41 -15.59
C LEU A 263 16.11 -9.37 -14.31
N GLU A 264 15.24 -10.37 -14.13
CA GLU A 264 14.42 -10.49 -12.94
C GLU A 264 15.26 -11.07 -11.79
N LEU A 265 15.47 -10.25 -10.76
CA LEU A 265 16.25 -10.59 -9.56
C LEU A 265 15.42 -10.35 -8.31
N CYS A 266 15.68 -11.09 -7.23
CA CYS A 266 15.03 -10.78 -5.96
C CYS A 266 15.55 -9.45 -5.42
N THR A 267 14.69 -8.82 -4.62
CA THR A 267 14.90 -7.45 -4.18
C THR A 267 14.86 -7.36 -2.67
N ILE A 268 15.82 -6.63 -2.12
CA ILE A 268 15.78 -6.12 -0.75
C ILE A 268 15.57 -4.62 -0.79
N CYS A 269 14.83 -4.11 0.19
CA CYS A 269 14.59 -2.70 0.37
C CYS A 269 15.18 -2.26 1.70
N ASN A 270 15.89 -1.14 1.67
CA ASN A 270 16.42 -0.42 2.82
C ASN A 270 15.46 0.70 3.22
N PHE A 271 15.14 0.77 4.51
CA PHE A 271 14.22 1.74 5.08
C PHE A 271 14.97 2.60 6.09
N THR A 272 14.88 3.92 5.94
CA THR A 272 15.49 4.90 6.87
C THR A 272 14.51 5.43 7.91
N SER A 273 13.23 5.11 7.76
CA SER A 273 12.14 5.44 8.69
C SER A 273 10.95 4.53 8.41
N VAL A 274 10.12 4.27 9.42
CA VAL A 274 8.84 3.58 9.21
C VAL A 274 7.83 4.55 8.58
N THR A 275 7.43 4.33 7.34
CA THR A 275 6.41 5.12 6.66
C THR A 275 5.02 4.78 7.19
N HIS A 276 4.40 5.76 7.85
CA HIS A 276 3.03 5.65 8.33
C HIS A 276 2.03 5.82 7.18
N LEU A 277 1.59 4.73 6.57
CA LEU A 277 0.35 4.77 5.80
C LEU A 277 -0.82 4.81 6.79
N LYS A 278 -1.54 5.94 6.83
CA LYS A 278 -2.87 6.00 7.45
C LYS A 278 -3.87 5.37 6.48
N ASP A 279 -4.88 4.70 7.02
CA ASP A 279 -6.00 4.18 6.22
C ASP A 279 -6.56 5.30 5.31
N GLY A 280 -6.69 5.00 4.01
CA GLY A 280 -7.19 5.96 3.02
C GLY A 280 -6.16 6.93 2.44
N GLN A 281 -4.85 6.67 2.59
CA GLN A 281 -3.78 7.43 1.94
C GLN A 281 -3.05 6.62 0.86
N TYR A 282 -2.54 7.32 -0.16
CA TYR A 282 -1.68 6.79 -1.23
C TYR A 282 -0.27 7.39 -1.10
N THR A 283 0.76 6.56 -1.25
CA THR A 283 2.16 7.01 -1.26
C THR A 283 2.64 7.18 -2.70
N CYS A 284 3.08 8.40 -3.03
CA CYS A 284 3.80 8.73 -4.27
C CYS A 284 5.16 8.03 -4.30
N ASP A 285 5.79 7.84 -5.47
CA ASP A 285 7.11 7.18 -5.54
C ASP A 285 8.23 8.02 -4.88
N ASP A 286 8.03 9.33 -4.72
CA ASP A 286 8.90 10.22 -3.96
C ASP A 286 8.78 10.07 -2.43
N GLY A 287 7.75 9.36 -1.95
CA GLY A 287 7.45 9.14 -0.53
C GLY A 287 6.41 10.09 0.07
N THR A 288 5.91 11.07 -0.70
CA THR A 288 4.82 11.95 -0.28
C THR A 288 3.52 11.15 -0.15
N CYS A 289 2.71 11.44 0.89
CA CYS A 289 1.41 10.80 1.08
C CYS A 289 0.28 11.76 0.72
N ILE A 290 -0.63 11.32 -0.15
CA ILE A 290 -1.84 12.05 -0.56
C ILE A 290 -3.09 11.24 -0.18
N SER A 291 -4.28 11.85 -0.23
CA SER A 291 -5.53 11.07 -0.08
C SER A 291 -5.64 10.04 -1.21
N ILE A 292 -6.16 8.84 -0.91
CA ILE A 292 -6.44 7.83 -1.92
C ILE A 292 -7.43 8.32 -2.99
N ASP A 293 -8.29 9.26 -2.62
CA ASP A 293 -9.24 9.91 -3.53
C ASP A 293 -8.55 10.84 -4.54
N HIS A 294 -7.27 11.19 -4.33
CA HIS A 294 -6.50 11.97 -5.30
C HIS A 294 -5.81 11.11 -6.36
N ARG A 295 -5.83 9.78 -6.22
CA ARG A 295 -5.22 8.91 -7.22
C ARG A 295 -6.11 8.78 -8.45
N CYS A 296 -5.54 9.00 -9.63
CA CYS A 296 -6.24 8.89 -10.91
C CYS A 296 -7.45 9.82 -11.00
N ASP A 297 -7.31 11.07 -10.56
CA ASP A 297 -8.35 12.10 -10.60
C ASP A 297 -8.17 13.13 -11.72
N LEU A 298 -7.19 12.91 -12.60
CA LEU A 298 -6.79 13.78 -13.72
C LEU A 298 -6.09 15.07 -13.27
N LEU A 299 -5.80 15.23 -11.99
CA LEU A 299 -5.05 16.35 -11.44
C LEU A 299 -3.83 15.81 -10.69
N ALA A 300 -2.65 16.34 -10.99
CA ALA A 300 -1.45 15.92 -10.30
C ALA A 300 -1.41 16.49 -8.87
N HIS A 301 -1.41 15.59 -7.90
CA HIS A 301 -1.25 15.86 -6.47
C HIS A 301 0.12 15.42 -5.96
N CYS A 302 0.72 14.39 -6.57
CA CYS A 302 2.09 14.03 -6.27
C CYS A 302 3.08 15.02 -6.93
N PRO A 303 4.15 15.44 -6.24
CA PRO A 303 5.22 16.25 -6.85
C PRO A 303 5.91 15.54 -8.03
N ASP A 304 5.94 14.21 -8.00
CA ASP A 304 6.50 13.33 -9.04
C ASP A 304 5.49 12.87 -10.10
N LEU A 305 4.23 13.33 -10.02
CA LEU A 305 3.11 12.99 -10.92
C LEU A 305 2.69 11.51 -10.90
N THR A 306 3.16 10.72 -9.92
CA THR A 306 2.95 9.26 -9.91
C THR A 306 1.53 8.83 -9.57
N ASP A 307 0.72 9.74 -9.02
CA ASP A 307 -0.71 9.54 -8.78
C ASP A 307 -1.53 9.41 -10.06
N GLU A 308 -1.06 9.96 -11.17
CA GLU A 308 -1.76 9.94 -12.47
C GLU A 308 -1.17 8.94 -13.48
N ILE A 309 -0.28 8.05 -13.02
CA ILE A 309 0.34 7.00 -13.84
C ILE A 309 -0.38 5.66 -13.63
N ASN A 310 -0.52 4.87 -14.70
CA ASN A 310 -1.15 3.54 -14.70
C ASN A 310 -2.61 3.50 -14.21
N CYS A 311 -3.37 4.56 -14.48
CA CYS A 311 -4.78 4.72 -14.14
C CYS A 311 -5.76 3.95 -15.04
N ASN A 312 -5.45 2.70 -15.38
CA ASN A 312 -6.37 1.87 -16.16
C ASN A 312 -7.54 1.41 -15.28
N THR A 313 -8.76 1.85 -15.62
CA THR A 313 -10.00 1.54 -14.89
C THR A 313 -10.32 0.05 -14.86
N VAL A 314 -9.93 -0.70 -15.90
CA VAL A 314 -10.24 -2.12 -16.08
C VAL A 314 -8.95 -2.94 -16.00
N LYS A 315 -8.99 -4.00 -15.19
CA LYS A 315 -7.93 -5.01 -15.12
C LYS A 315 -8.42 -6.30 -15.75
N LEU A 316 -7.84 -6.61 -16.90
CA LEU A 316 -8.09 -7.84 -17.64
C LEU A 316 -7.18 -8.96 -17.10
N SER A 317 -7.74 -10.14 -16.85
CA SER A 317 -6.95 -11.35 -16.61
C SER A 317 -6.35 -11.86 -17.92
N GLU A 318 -5.21 -12.54 -17.87
CA GLU A 318 -4.60 -13.18 -19.06
C GLU A 318 -5.55 -14.17 -19.76
N THR A 319 -6.50 -14.76 -19.02
CA THR A 319 -7.50 -15.69 -19.52
C THR A 319 -8.79 -15.02 -20.02
N TYR A 320 -8.84 -13.67 -20.07
CA TYR A 320 -10.04 -12.97 -20.52
C TYR A 320 -10.15 -13.01 -22.05
N ILE A 321 -11.25 -13.56 -22.53
CA ILE A 321 -11.58 -13.63 -23.97
C ILE A 321 -12.73 -12.65 -24.22
N TRP A 322 -12.44 -11.55 -24.90
CA TRP A 322 -13.36 -10.43 -25.12
C TRP A 322 -14.38 -10.72 -26.22
N GLU A 323 -14.12 -11.72 -27.08
CA GLU A 323 -15.02 -12.18 -28.13
C GLU A 323 -16.21 -12.97 -27.57
N LEU A 324 -16.09 -13.49 -26.34
CA LEU A 324 -17.11 -14.34 -25.72
C LEU A 324 -17.98 -13.56 -24.72
N PRO A 325 -19.31 -13.76 -24.77
CA PRO A 325 -20.22 -13.14 -23.82
C PRO A 325 -19.95 -13.60 -22.39
N PRO A 326 -20.22 -12.75 -21.38
CA PRO A 326 -19.99 -13.07 -19.99
C PRO A 326 -20.76 -14.33 -19.54
N PRO A 327 -20.07 -15.35 -19.00
CA PRO A 327 -20.73 -16.56 -18.54
C PRO A 327 -21.52 -16.29 -17.26
N LEU A 328 -22.77 -16.76 -17.20
CA LEU A 328 -23.56 -16.81 -15.97
C LEU A 328 -23.38 -18.18 -15.29
N PRO A 329 -23.38 -18.26 -13.94
CA PRO A 329 -23.13 -19.51 -13.21
C PRO A 329 -24.11 -20.66 -13.53
N ASP A 330 -25.30 -20.32 -13.99
CA ASP A 330 -26.36 -21.25 -14.38
C ASP A 330 -26.33 -21.64 -15.86
N GLY A 331 -25.37 -21.11 -16.63
CA GLY A 331 -25.25 -21.31 -18.08
C GLY A 331 -26.29 -20.54 -18.89
N SER A 332 -27.07 -19.65 -18.28
CA SER A 332 -28.05 -18.83 -19.00
C SER A 332 -27.35 -17.73 -19.85
N PRO A 333 -27.99 -17.25 -20.93
CA PRO A 333 -27.45 -16.17 -21.74
C PRO A 333 -27.26 -14.88 -20.92
N THR A 334 -26.20 -14.12 -21.22
CA THR A 334 -25.93 -12.83 -20.58
C THR A 334 -27.13 -11.90 -20.73
N GLN A 335 -27.62 -11.36 -19.61
CA GLN A 335 -28.69 -10.37 -19.63
C GLN A 335 -28.14 -9.00 -20.05
N VAL A 336 -28.59 -8.53 -21.21
CA VAL A 336 -28.27 -7.20 -21.75
C VAL A 336 -29.54 -6.36 -21.74
N SER A 337 -29.52 -5.25 -21.00
CA SER A 337 -30.58 -4.25 -21.05
C SER A 337 -30.27 -3.24 -22.15
N VAL A 338 -31.20 -3.06 -23.08
CA VAL A 338 -31.06 -2.12 -24.20
C VAL A 338 -32.04 -0.98 -23.98
N PHE A 339 -31.54 0.25 -24.01
CA PHE A 339 -32.35 1.45 -24.04
C PHE A 339 -32.14 2.17 -25.37
N VAL A 340 -33.24 2.43 -26.06
CA VAL A 340 -33.27 3.04 -27.38
C VAL A 340 -33.88 4.43 -27.26
N ASN A 341 -33.17 5.44 -27.73
CA ASN A 341 -33.68 6.81 -27.79
C ASN A 341 -33.49 7.40 -29.18
N ILE A 342 -34.59 7.57 -29.91
CA ILE A 342 -34.59 8.25 -31.21
C ILE A 342 -34.54 9.76 -30.95
N THR A 343 -33.47 10.40 -31.41
CA THR A 343 -33.18 11.81 -31.13
C THR A 343 -33.71 12.75 -32.21
N SER A 344 -33.66 12.35 -33.48
CA SER A 344 -34.23 13.13 -34.58
C SER A 344 -34.60 12.23 -35.75
N VAL A 345 -35.65 12.58 -36.48
CA VAL A 345 -35.95 12.00 -37.79
C VAL A 345 -35.39 12.94 -38.84
N ARG A 346 -34.47 12.45 -39.66
CA ARG A 346 -33.73 13.26 -40.65
C ARG A 346 -34.51 13.40 -41.95
N ASP A 347 -34.98 12.28 -42.47
CA ASP A 347 -35.63 12.23 -43.77
C ASP A 347 -36.66 11.09 -43.80
N VAL A 348 -37.71 11.29 -44.58
CA VAL A 348 -38.77 10.31 -44.82
C VAL A 348 -39.13 10.35 -46.31
N SER A 349 -38.76 9.32 -47.06
CA SER A 349 -39.12 9.17 -48.48
C SER A 349 -40.29 8.22 -48.64
N LEU A 350 -41.43 8.74 -49.09
CA LEU A 350 -42.60 7.92 -49.43
C LEU A 350 -42.47 7.23 -50.80
N ILE A 351 -41.54 7.69 -51.64
CA ILE A 351 -41.28 7.10 -52.96
C ILE A 351 -40.37 5.89 -52.81
N ASP A 352 -39.30 6.05 -52.02
CA ASP A 352 -38.31 5.00 -51.78
C ASP A 352 -38.67 4.11 -50.58
N LEU A 353 -39.78 4.43 -49.89
CA LEU A 353 -40.26 3.76 -48.68
C LEU A 353 -39.17 3.66 -47.59
N SER A 354 -38.39 4.72 -47.42
CA SER A 354 -37.27 4.78 -46.48
C SER A 354 -37.46 5.88 -45.42
N ILE A 355 -36.90 5.64 -44.24
CA ILE A 355 -36.83 6.61 -43.14
C ILE A 355 -35.43 6.62 -42.56
N SER A 356 -34.87 7.81 -42.36
CA SER A 356 -33.58 8.00 -41.72
C SER A 356 -33.74 8.76 -40.42
N PHE A 357 -33.07 8.30 -39.36
CA PHE A 357 -33.14 8.90 -38.03
C PHE A 357 -31.84 8.76 -37.25
N ASP A 358 -31.58 9.72 -36.39
CA ASP A 358 -30.48 9.67 -35.43
C ASP A 358 -30.98 9.03 -34.13
N MET A 359 -30.25 8.07 -33.61
CA MET A 359 -30.59 7.42 -32.35
C MET A 359 -29.39 7.23 -31.43
N ILE A 360 -29.69 7.15 -30.14
CA ILE A 360 -28.76 6.76 -29.09
C ILE A 360 -29.17 5.39 -28.59
N LEU A 361 -28.27 4.42 -28.69
CA LEU A 361 -28.42 3.10 -28.07
C LEU A 361 -27.57 3.04 -26.81
N VAL A 362 -28.17 2.55 -25.73
CA VAL A 362 -27.49 2.35 -24.47
C VAL A 362 -27.62 0.89 -24.07
N PHE A 363 -26.50 0.18 -24.07
CA PHE A 363 -26.41 -1.20 -23.58
C PHE A 363 -25.92 -1.20 -22.15
N THR A 364 -26.58 -1.97 -21.29
CA THR A 364 -26.16 -2.20 -19.91
C THR A 364 -26.09 -3.70 -19.66
N TRP A 365 -24.92 -4.21 -19.30
CA TRP A 365 -24.71 -5.63 -19.01
C TRP A 365 -23.86 -5.81 -17.77
N ARG A 366 -23.68 -7.06 -17.32
CA ARG A 366 -22.82 -7.42 -16.18
C ARG A 366 -21.80 -8.45 -16.64
N ASP A 367 -20.51 -8.17 -16.42
CA ASP A 367 -19.43 -9.12 -16.67
C ASP A 367 -18.72 -9.48 -15.35
N PRO A 368 -18.95 -10.68 -14.78
CA PRO A 368 -18.31 -11.09 -13.54
C PRO A 368 -16.81 -11.41 -13.69
N ARG A 369 -16.29 -11.49 -14.91
CA ARG A 369 -14.86 -11.78 -15.19
C ARG A 369 -13.97 -10.55 -15.05
N LEU A 370 -14.56 -9.36 -15.10
CA LEU A 370 -13.83 -8.09 -15.08
C LEU A 370 -13.59 -7.64 -13.64
N THR A 371 -12.39 -7.12 -13.40
CA THR A 371 -12.08 -6.40 -12.18
C THR A 371 -11.77 -4.95 -12.52
N PHE A 372 -12.15 -4.04 -11.63
CA PHE A 372 -12.00 -2.60 -11.85
C PHE A 372 -11.22 -1.97 -10.71
N GLN A 373 -10.56 -0.85 -11.00
CA GLN A 373 -9.73 -0.10 -10.07
C GLN A 373 -10.04 1.38 -10.21
N HIS A 374 -9.81 2.15 -9.14
CA HIS A 374 -9.94 3.62 -9.14
C HIS A 374 -11.34 4.14 -9.50
N LEU A 375 -12.39 3.36 -9.25
CA LEU A 375 -13.75 3.77 -9.60
C LEU A 375 -14.27 4.89 -8.70
N ARG A 376 -14.78 5.93 -9.36
CA ARG A 376 -15.47 7.06 -8.76
C ARG A 376 -16.95 6.76 -8.59
N ASP A 377 -17.57 7.51 -7.69
CA ASP A 377 -19.02 7.45 -7.49
C ASP A 377 -19.78 7.96 -8.72
N ASN A 378 -19.23 8.97 -9.41
CA ASN A 378 -19.78 9.44 -10.67
C ASN A 378 -19.32 8.54 -11.83
N MET A 379 -20.28 7.93 -12.52
CA MET A 379 -20.04 7.05 -13.67
C MET A 379 -19.35 7.77 -14.84
N ASP A 380 -19.61 9.06 -15.04
CA ASP A 380 -19.03 9.84 -16.13
C ASP A 380 -17.51 10.03 -15.96
N GLN A 381 -17.01 9.84 -14.73
CA GLN A 381 -15.59 9.86 -14.38
C GLN A 381 -14.93 8.48 -14.49
N ASN A 382 -15.66 7.46 -14.94
CA ASN A 382 -15.17 6.10 -15.10
C ASN A 382 -15.21 5.62 -16.57
N PRO A 383 -14.59 6.35 -17.52
CA PRO A 383 -14.52 5.88 -18.90
C PRO A 383 -13.59 4.66 -18.99
N VAL A 384 -13.97 3.69 -19.83
CA VAL A 384 -13.06 2.66 -20.30
C VAL A 384 -12.30 3.23 -21.49
N ARG A 385 -10.96 3.19 -21.44
CA ARG A 385 -10.12 3.66 -22.54
C ARG A 385 -10.41 2.86 -23.81
N GLU A 386 -10.39 3.56 -24.95
CA GLU A 386 -10.57 2.93 -26.25
C GLU A 386 -9.42 1.95 -26.52
N GLY A 387 -9.74 0.79 -27.09
CA GLY A 387 -8.76 -0.29 -27.34
C GLY A 387 -8.55 -1.26 -26.17
N VAL A 388 -9.14 -1.03 -24.99
CA VAL A 388 -9.22 -2.06 -23.94
C VAL A 388 -10.25 -3.09 -24.39
N GLY A 389 -9.78 -4.30 -24.73
CA GLY A 389 -10.61 -5.40 -25.23
C GLY A 389 -11.58 -5.93 -24.18
N VAL A 390 -12.70 -5.23 -23.99
CA VAL A 390 -13.83 -5.63 -23.15
C VAL A 390 -14.96 -6.07 -24.05
N TRP A 391 -15.56 -7.22 -23.74
CA TRP A 391 -16.73 -7.70 -24.47
C TRP A 391 -17.85 -6.64 -24.47
N HIS A 392 -18.45 -6.41 -25.63
CA HIS A 392 -19.64 -5.58 -25.78
C HIS A 392 -20.64 -6.31 -26.68
N PRO A 393 -21.96 -6.08 -26.52
CA PRO A 393 -22.94 -6.62 -27.43
C PRO A 393 -22.74 -6.04 -28.84
N GLU A 394 -22.87 -6.89 -29.86
CA GLU A 394 -22.96 -6.46 -31.25
C GLU A 394 -24.42 -6.22 -31.63
N VAL A 395 -24.64 -5.24 -32.50
CA VAL A 395 -25.97 -4.82 -32.92
C VAL A 395 -26.07 -5.04 -34.42
N PHE A 396 -27.04 -5.86 -34.80
CA PHE A 396 -27.47 -6.02 -36.19
C PHE A 396 -28.89 -5.46 -36.27
N MET A 397 -29.11 -4.57 -37.23
CA MET A 397 -30.42 -4.00 -37.48
C MET A 397 -30.93 -4.49 -38.82
N GLU A 398 -32.14 -5.01 -38.80
CA GLU A 398 -32.87 -5.47 -39.97
C GLU A 398 -34.12 -4.60 -40.11
N ASP A 399 -34.52 -4.35 -41.35
CA ASP A 399 -35.78 -3.68 -41.64
C ASP A 399 -36.96 -4.67 -41.60
N GLY A 400 -38.14 -4.23 -42.05
CA GLY A 400 -39.36 -5.05 -42.04
C GLY A 400 -39.34 -6.22 -43.02
N ASP A 401 -38.41 -6.27 -43.97
CA ASP A 401 -38.26 -7.37 -44.94
C ASP A 401 -37.09 -8.31 -44.61
N GLY A 402 -36.31 -7.99 -43.56
CA GLY A 402 -35.16 -8.76 -43.09
C GLY A 402 -33.84 -8.33 -43.74
N SER A 403 -33.85 -7.24 -44.53
CA SER A 403 -32.61 -6.68 -45.09
C SER A 403 -31.86 -5.89 -44.04
N SER A 404 -30.53 -5.98 -44.07
CA SER A 404 -29.67 -5.20 -43.18
C SER A 404 -29.81 -3.71 -43.47
N VAL A 405 -30.05 -2.95 -42.41
CA VAL A 405 -30.15 -1.49 -42.46
C VAL A 405 -28.76 -0.87 -42.60
N ASP A 406 -28.64 0.23 -43.34
CA ASP A 406 -27.39 1.02 -43.36
C ASP A 406 -27.23 1.73 -42.01
N VAL A 407 -26.16 1.40 -41.27
CA VAL A 407 -25.91 1.92 -39.93
C VAL A 407 -24.55 2.60 -39.90
N GLN A 408 -24.56 3.92 -39.68
CA GLN A 408 -23.35 4.71 -39.47
C GLN A 408 -23.16 5.02 -37.97
N VAL A 409 -22.16 4.40 -37.34
CA VAL A 409 -21.79 4.70 -35.96
C VAL A 409 -20.99 6.00 -35.89
N ARG A 410 -21.50 6.99 -35.14
CA ARG A 410 -20.88 8.31 -34.94
C ARG A 410 -19.98 8.40 -33.72
N GLY A 411 -20.23 7.57 -32.72
CA GLY A 411 -19.47 7.56 -31.48
C GLY A 411 -19.82 6.35 -30.64
N ARG A 412 -18.81 5.81 -29.96
CA ARG A 412 -18.94 4.70 -29.02
C ARG A 412 -18.12 5.04 -27.78
N GLN A 413 -18.74 4.95 -26.62
CA GLN A 413 -18.05 5.13 -25.35
C GLN A 413 -18.59 4.14 -24.32
N THR A 414 -17.70 3.51 -23.58
CA THR A 414 -18.05 2.58 -22.50
C THR A 414 -17.72 3.21 -21.16
N PHE A 415 -18.69 3.21 -20.25
CA PHE A 415 -18.56 3.71 -18.89
C PHE A 415 -18.79 2.61 -17.87
N VAL A 416 -18.18 2.77 -16.70
CA VAL A 416 -18.26 1.79 -15.61
C VAL A 416 -19.02 2.38 -14.43
N ARG A 417 -20.15 1.76 -14.06
CA ARG A 417 -20.96 2.20 -12.92
C ARG A 417 -20.64 1.44 -11.64
N ARG A 418 -20.26 2.16 -10.57
CA ARG A 418 -20.10 1.63 -9.21
C ARG A 418 -21.47 1.38 -8.55
N VAL A 419 -21.69 0.21 -7.95
CA VAL A 419 -23.01 -0.19 -7.37
C VAL A 419 -22.91 -0.76 -5.93
N GLY A 420 -21.81 -0.49 -5.21
CA GLY A 420 -21.59 -1.07 -3.87
C GLY A 420 -20.26 -0.68 -3.18
N PRO A 421 -19.92 -1.35 -2.07
CA PRO A 421 -18.67 -1.10 -1.32
C PRO A 421 -17.46 -1.84 -1.91
N PRO A 422 -16.24 -1.30 -1.79
CA PRO A 422 -15.02 -1.96 -2.26
C PRO A 422 -14.79 -3.30 -1.53
N ASN A 423 -14.05 -4.21 -2.18
CA ASN A 423 -13.52 -5.39 -1.51
C ASN A 423 -12.56 -4.97 -0.40
N PRO A 424 -12.36 -5.83 0.60
CA PRO A 424 -11.22 -5.70 1.49
C PRO A 424 -9.94 -5.65 0.63
N ASP A 425 -9.11 -4.64 0.88
CA ASP A 425 -7.82 -4.52 0.20
C ASP A 425 -7.02 -5.81 0.41
N ILE A 426 -6.45 -6.35 -0.67
CA ILE A 426 -5.59 -7.52 -0.56
C ILE A 426 -4.21 -7.00 -0.12
N PRO A 427 -3.70 -7.35 1.08
CA PRO A 427 -2.47 -6.77 1.64
C PRO A 427 -1.21 -6.97 0.77
N THR A 428 -1.30 -7.85 -0.22
CA THR A 428 -0.21 -8.30 -1.10
C THR A 428 0.10 -7.34 -2.25
N ARG A 429 -0.68 -6.27 -2.42
CA ARG A 429 -0.50 -5.27 -3.49
C ARG A 429 -0.54 -3.88 -2.88
N LEU A 430 0.63 -3.25 -2.78
CA LEU A 430 0.80 -1.95 -2.12
C LEU A 430 0.56 -0.75 -3.05
N LYS A 431 0.26 -1.02 -4.34
CA LYS A 431 -0.15 -0.04 -5.37
C LYS A 431 -1.65 -0.11 -5.70
N GLU A 432 -2.48 -0.42 -4.71
CA GLU A 432 -3.93 -0.37 -4.87
C GLU A 432 -4.47 0.98 -4.42
N GLY A 433 -5.01 1.77 -5.35
CA GLY A 433 -6.14 2.62 -4.96
C GLY A 433 -7.36 1.72 -4.97
N ARG A 434 -8.12 1.64 -3.86
CA ARG A 434 -9.29 0.75 -3.67
C ARG A 434 -9.33 -0.38 -4.73
N GLN A 435 -8.47 -1.42 -4.71
CA GLN A 435 -8.73 -2.49 -5.69
C GLN A 435 -9.82 -3.38 -5.17
N SER A 436 -10.49 -3.88 -6.20
CA SER A 436 -11.35 -5.02 -6.13
C SER A 436 -12.58 -4.62 -5.35
N ILE A 437 -13.68 -5.09 -5.85
CA ILE A 437 -14.96 -4.54 -5.53
C ILE A 437 -15.79 -5.82 -5.52
N ASN A 438 -16.40 -6.16 -4.40
CA ASN A 438 -17.44 -7.19 -4.39
C ASN A 438 -18.69 -6.47 -4.85
N ILE A 439 -18.71 -6.10 -6.13
CA ILE A 439 -19.81 -5.32 -6.67
C ILE A 439 -20.02 -5.72 -8.11
N GLN A 440 -21.29 -6.00 -8.36
CA GLN A 440 -21.91 -6.05 -9.67
C GLN A 440 -21.80 -4.67 -10.33
N ILE A 441 -20.72 -4.47 -11.05
CA ILE A 441 -20.50 -3.27 -11.85
C ILE A 441 -21.09 -3.49 -13.24
N TYR A 442 -21.81 -2.48 -13.71
CA TYR A 442 -22.51 -2.52 -14.98
C TYR A 442 -21.77 -1.64 -15.98
N PRO A 443 -21.01 -2.22 -16.92
CA PRO A 443 -20.60 -1.49 -18.10
C PRO A 443 -21.83 -0.97 -18.86
N ARG A 444 -21.75 0.31 -19.25
CA ARG A 444 -22.73 1.02 -20.07
C ARG A 444 -22.05 1.45 -21.36
N THR A 445 -22.47 0.93 -22.51
CA THR A 445 -21.98 1.43 -23.81
C THR A 445 -23.04 2.30 -24.45
N VAL A 446 -22.64 3.51 -24.79
CA VAL A 446 -23.46 4.46 -25.54
C VAL A 446 -22.98 4.44 -26.98
N TYR A 447 -23.88 4.10 -27.90
CA TYR A 447 -23.69 4.31 -29.33
C TYR A 447 -24.52 5.49 -29.78
N THR A 448 -23.90 6.38 -30.54
CA THR A 448 -24.63 7.36 -31.36
C THR A 448 -24.62 6.83 -32.78
N MET A 449 -25.78 6.54 -33.35
CA MET A 449 -25.90 5.99 -34.70
C MET A 449 -26.73 6.91 -35.59
N LEU A 450 -26.35 6.98 -36.85
CA LEU A 450 -27.17 7.48 -37.95
C LEU A 450 -27.65 6.26 -38.76
N ILE A 451 -28.94 6.22 -39.00
CA ILE A 451 -29.63 5.25 -39.85
C ILE A 451 -30.31 6.02 -40.96
#